data_AF-A0A9D9G916-F1
#
_entry.id   AF-A0A9D9G916-F1
#
_cell.length_a   1.000
_cell.length_b   1.000
_cell.length_c   1.000
_cell.angle_alpha   90.00
_cell.angle_beta   90.00
_cell.angle_gamma   90.00
#
_symmetry.space_group_name_H-M   'P 1'
#
loop_
_entity.id
_entity.type
_entity.pdbx_description
1 polymer ?
#
loop_
_entity_poly.entity_id
_entity_poly.type
_entity_poly.pdbx_seq_one_letter_code
_entity_poly.pdbx_strand_id
1 'polypeptide(L)'
;WDMVREAKRRGIATGIGRGSAGGSLVSYLLGITSIDPIKYDLIFSRFLVPERCGLSWKDKLTVLAPDIPIQRGMEYIEVEIDKTIYMLHPEAKLRIVRDGKEMTITADKLSCGDDILLDRRDCLWNLKEIANEQLRTSESL
;
A
#
# COMPACT_ATOMS: atom_id res chain seq x y z
N TRP A 1 9.28 13.52 4.28
CA TRP A 1 10.33 13.17 5.25
C TRP A 1 11.72 13.37 4.68
N ASP A 2 11.97 12.89 3.46
CA ASP A 2 13.29 12.93 2.79
C ASP A 2 13.90 14.34 2.75
N MET A 3 13.10 15.35 2.39
CA MET A 3 13.56 16.75 2.36
C MET A 3 13.99 17.27 3.74
N VAL A 4 13.23 16.94 4.79
CA VAL A 4 13.54 17.39 6.17
C VAL A 4 14.77 16.68 6.69
N ARG A 5 14.88 15.38 6.42
CA ARG A 5 16.06 14.57 6.75
C ARG A 5 17.31 15.09 6.04
N GLU A 6 17.22 15.38 4.75
CA GLU A 6 18.34 15.89 3.95
C GLU A 6 18.75 17.30 4.38
N ALA A 7 17.78 18.17 4.70
CA ALA A 7 18.05 19.49 5.26
C ALA A 7 18.83 19.38 6.58
N LYS A 8 18.38 18.51 7.50
CA LYS A 8 19.09 18.22 8.75
C LYS A 8 20.50 17.68 8.52
N ARG A 9 20.67 16.75 7.56
CA ARG A 9 21.98 16.19 7.19
C ARG A 9 22.95 17.27 6.69
N ARG A 10 22.44 18.26 5.95
CA ARG A 10 23.22 19.41 5.45
C ARG A 10 23.40 20.54 6.47
N GLY A 11 22.92 20.36 7.71
CA GLY A 11 22.97 21.41 8.74
C GLY A 11 22.04 22.60 8.47
N ILE A 12 21.06 22.45 7.57
CA ILE A 12 20.06 23.47 7.29
C ILE A 12 19.00 23.42 8.40
N ALA A 13 18.81 24.54 9.09
CA ALA A 13 17.84 24.64 10.17
C ALA A 13 16.41 24.37 9.65
N THR A 14 15.77 23.34 10.21
CA THR A 14 14.36 23.03 9.97
C THR A 14 13.56 23.51 11.18
N GLY A 15 12.53 24.34 10.97
CA GLY A 15 11.65 24.78 12.06
C GLY A 15 10.91 23.61 12.73
N ILE A 16 10.33 23.86 13.90
CA ILE A 16 9.68 22.85 14.76
C ILE A 16 8.44 22.16 14.16
N GLY A 17 7.98 22.60 12.98
CA GLY A 17 6.71 22.24 12.37
C GLY A 17 5.65 23.33 12.57
N ARG A 18 4.71 23.48 11.63
CA ARG A 18 3.61 24.47 11.71
C ARG A 18 2.27 23.83 11.34
N GLY A 19 1.18 24.39 11.86
CA GLY A 19 -0.17 23.92 11.56
C GLY A 19 -0.49 22.57 12.20
N SER A 20 -1.47 21.87 11.64
CA SER A 20 -2.02 20.64 12.22
C SER A 20 -1.04 19.45 12.20
N ALA A 21 0.05 19.51 11.42
CA ALA A 21 1.09 18.48 11.39
C ALA A 21 1.70 18.18 12.78
N GLY A 22 1.67 19.14 13.71
CA GLY A 22 2.12 18.95 15.10
C GLY A 22 1.31 17.92 15.88
N GLY A 23 0.07 17.59 15.48
CA GLY A 23 -0.77 16.57 16.11
C GLY A 23 -0.48 15.13 15.67
N SER A 24 0.51 14.91 14.80
CA SER A 24 0.86 13.59 14.29
C SER A 24 2.07 13.00 15.02
N LEU A 25 1.83 11.94 15.80
CA LEU A 25 2.89 11.18 16.47
C LEU A 25 3.89 10.61 15.47
N VAL A 26 3.41 10.12 14.33
CA VAL A 26 4.27 9.62 13.24
C VAL A 26 5.17 10.73 12.71
N SER A 27 4.66 11.95 12.54
CA SER A 27 5.47 13.10 12.10
C SER A 27 6.55 13.49 13.12
N TYR A 28 6.25 13.38 14.42
CA TYR A 28 7.21 13.59 15.49
C TYR A 28 8.31 12.51 15.50
N LEU A 29 7.93 11.23 15.45
CA LEU A 29 8.87 10.10 15.44
C LEU A 29 9.78 10.10 14.21
N LEU A 30 9.27 10.53 13.07
CA LEU A 30 10.04 10.69 11.84
C LEU A 30 10.93 11.96 11.85
N GLY A 31 10.82 12.80 12.88
CA GLY A 31 11.56 14.05 13.01
C GLY A 31 11.13 15.12 12.00
N ILE A 32 9.91 15.02 11.46
CA ILE A 32 9.30 16.05 10.59
C ILE A 32 8.85 17.23 11.44
N THR A 33 8.20 16.94 12.57
CA THR A 33 7.90 17.91 13.62
C THR A 33 8.83 17.65 14.80
N SER A 34 9.08 18.69 15.59
CA SER A 34 9.92 18.60 16.81
C SER A 34 9.09 18.79 18.10
N ILE A 35 7.76 18.78 17.97
CA ILE A 35 6.80 18.93 19.07
C ILE A 35 6.20 17.55 19.36
N ASP A 36 6.27 17.14 20.62
CA ASP A 36 5.67 15.90 21.10
C ASP A 36 4.13 16.06 21.24
N PRO A 37 3.33 15.41 20.39
CA PRO A 37 1.88 15.58 20.44
C PRO A 37 1.24 15.01 21.71
N ILE A 38 1.84 14.01 22.36
CA ILE A 38 1.30 13.42 23.58
C ILE A 38 1.52 14.38 24.75
N LYS A 39 2.72 14.95 24.85
CA LYS A 39 3.06 15.92 25.90
C LYS A 39 2.17 17.16 25.87
N TYR A 40 1.78 17.60 24.68
CA TYR A 40 0.99 18.82 24.46
C TYR A 40 -0.48 18.56 24.10
N ASP A 41 -0.97 17.33 24.27
CA ASP A 41 -2.35 16.91 23.99
C ASP A 41 -2.84 17.36 22.60
N LEU A 42 -1.97 17.25 21.59
CA LEU A 42 -2.27 17.63 20.22
C LEU A 42 -2.95 16.47 19.49
N ILE A 43 -4.16 16.72 18.99
CA ILE A 43 -5.03 15.67 18.46
C ILE A 43 -4.74 15.39 16.98
N PHE A 44 -4.50 14.12 16.63
CA PHE A 44 -4.27 13.67 15.25
C PHE A 44 -5.43 13.93 14.30
N SER A 45 -6.68 13.84 14.78
CA SER A 45 -7.87 14.07 13.94
C SER A 45 -7.93 15.48 13.35
N ARG A 46 -7.26 16.46 13.95
CA ARG A 46 -7.12 17.82 13.38
C ARG A 46 -6.13 17.87 12.21
N PHE A 47 -5.18 16.92 12.15
CA PHE A 47 -4.22 16.80 11.05
C PHE A 47 -4.82 16.10 9.85
N LEU A 48 -5.51 14.98 10.08
CA LEU A 48 -6.01 14.11 9.01
C LEU A 48 -7.46 13.74 9.31
N VAL A 49 -8.37 14.38 8.57
CA VAL A 49 -9.81 14.12 8.61
C VAL A 49 -10.14 13.29 7.36
N PRO A 50 -10.52 12.01 7.48
CA PRO A 50 -10.76 11.12 6.33
C PRO A 50 -11.66 11.74 5.26
N GLU A 51 -12.68 12.49 5.68
CA GLU A 51 -13.67 13.15 4.82
C GLU A 51 -13.11 14.37 4.06
N ARG A 52 -12.03 14.99 4.57
CA ARG A 52 -11.43 16.20 3.98
C ARG A 52 -10.16 15.92 3.17
N CYS A 53 -9.59 14.72 3.26
CA CYS A 53 -8.29 14.45 2.69
C CYS A 53 -8.29 14.26 1.17
N GLY A 54 -9.46 14.26 0.50
CA GLY A 54 -9.54 13.92 -0.93
C GLY A 54 -8.96 12.53 -1.26
N LEU A 55 -8.61 11.77 -0.22
CA LEU A 55 -8.16 10.40 -0.30
C LEU A 55 -9.44 9.60 -0.55
N SER A 56 -9.60 9.14 -1.78
CA SER A 56 -10.54 8.06 -2.09
C SER A 56 -10.03 6.82 -1.37
N TRP A 57 -10.45 6.65 -0.12
CA TRP A 57 -10.34 5.37 0.55
C TRP A 57 -11.28 4.44 -0.21
N LYS A 58 -10.70 3.61 -1.07
CA LYS A 58 -11.43 2.56 -1.75
C LYS A 58 -11.77 1.54 -0.65
N ASP A 59 -13.00 1.57 -0.12
CA ASP A 59 -13.49 0.70 0.99
C ASP A 59 -13.33 -0.81 0.72
N LYS A 60 -13.08 -1.17 -0.55
CA LYS A 60 -12.76 -2.52 -0.99
C LYS A 60 -11.53 -2.45 -1.87
N LEU A 61 -10.47 -3.11 -1.40
CA LEU A 61 -9.22 -3.35 -2.12
C LEU A 61 -9.29 -4.74 -2.74
N THR A 62 -8.74 -4.89 -3.95
CA THR A 62 -8.46 -6.20 -4.52
C THR A 62 -7.17 -6.68 -3.89
N VAL A 63 -7.25 -7.62 -2.94
CA VAL A 63 -6.06 -8.20 -2.30
C VAL A 63 -5.69 -9.46 -3.07
N LEU A 64 -4.54 -9.44 -3.74
CA LEU A 64 -3.93 -10.65 -4.27
C LEU A 64 -3.26 -11.37 -3.09
N ALA A 65 -3.77 -12.53 -2.71
CA ALA A 65 -3.13 -13.36 -1.70
C ALA A 65 -1.80 -13.90 -2.26
N PRO A 66 -0.70 -13.94 -1.46
CA PRO A 66 0.55 -14.53 -1.89
C PRO A 66 0.39 -16.03 -2.15
N ASP A 67 1.24 -16.56 -3.04
CA ASP A 67 1.35 -17.94 -3.52
C ASP A 67 0.56 -18.97 -2.70
N ILE A 68 -0.71 -19.16 -3.08
CA ILE A 68 -1.54 -20.20 -2.48
C ILE A 68 -1.09 -21.52 -3.13
N PRO A 69 -0.60 -22.50 -2.35
CA PRO A 69 -0.26 -23.80 -2.89
C PRO A 69 -1.54 -24.46 -3.42
N ILE A 70 -1.64 -24.58 -4.74
CA ILE A 70 -2.81 -25.16 -5.40
C ILE A 70 -2.87 -26.64 -5.04
N GLN A 71 -3.89 -27.01 -4.26
CA GLN A 71 -4.16 -28.41 -3.96
C GLN A 71 -4.76 -29.09 -5.19
N ARG A 72 -4.48 -30.38 -5.35
CA ARG A 72 -4.98 -31.18 -6.46
C ARG A 72 -6.51 -31.17 -6.46
N GLY A 73 -7.12 -30.54 -7.46
CA GLY A 73 -8.58 -30.40 -7.59
C GLY A 73 -9.15 -29.02 -7.21
N MET A 74 -8.31 -28.04 -6.86
CA MET A 74 -8.76 -26.65 -6.72
C MET A 74 -8.98 -25.99 -8.08
N GLU A 75 -10.14 -25.38 -8.26
CA GLU A 75 -10.45 -24.56 -9.44
C GLU A 75 -9.80 -23.17 -9.31
N TYR A 76 -9.28 -22.66 -10.43
CA TYR A 76 -8.65 -21.36 -10.51
C TYR A 76 -8.82 -20.77 -11.91
N ILE A 77 -8.57 -19.47 -12.02
CA ILE A 77 -8.65 -18.70 -13.26
C ILE A 77 -7.29 -18.07 -13.51
N GLU A 78 -6.73 -18.29 -14.69
CA GLU A 78 -5.48 -17.67 -15.12
C GLU A 78 -5.77 -16.33 -15.77
N VAL A 79 -5.07 -15.29 -15.31
CA VAL A 79 -5.17 -13.93 -15.87
C VAL A 79 -3.77 -13.40 -16.12
N GLU A 80 -3.50 -12.96 -17.34
CA GLU A 80 -2.26 -12.26 -17.67
C GLU A 80 -2.44 -10.76 -17.46
N ILE A 81 -1.63 -10.17 -16.57
CA ILE A 81 -1.60 -8.73 -16.30
C ILE A 81 -0.14 -8.29 -16.36
N ASP A 82 0.18 -7.29 -17.20
CA ASP A 82 1.53 -6.76 -17.36
C ASP A 82 2.62 -7.84 -17.56
N LYS A 83 2.32 -8.88 -18.37
CA LYS A 83 3.18 -10.05 -18.64
C LYS A 83 3.45 -10.96 -17.43
N THR A 84 2.73 -10.76 -16.34
CA THR A 84 2.72 -11.64 -15.18
C THR A 84 1.42 -12.44 -15.19
N ILE A 85 1.53 -13.76 -15.02
CA ILE A 85 0.36 -14.63 -14.95
C ILE A 85 -0.04 -14.76 -13.48
N TYR A 86 -1.29 -14.42 -13.19
CA TYR A 86 -1.91 -14.56 -11.88
C TYR A 86 -2.91 -15.71 -11.89
N MET A 87 -2.88 -16.53 -10.84
CA MET A 87 -3.85 -17.59 -10.61
C MET A 87 -4.83 -17.14 -9.54
N LEU A 88 -6.08 -16.90 -9.93
CA LEU A 88 -7.11 -16.35 -9.06
C LEU A 88 -8.12 -17.42 -8.68
N HIS A 89 -8.54 -17.46 -7.41
CA HIS A 89 -9.68 -18.27 -7.00
C HIS A 89 -10.96 -17.74 -7.69
N PRO A 90 -11.90 -18.60 -8.16
CA PRO A 90 -13.08 -18.15 -8.90
C PRO A 90 -13.94 -17.13 -8.13
N GLU A 91 -14.02 -17.28 -6.81
CA GLU A 91 -14.76 -16.35 -5.94
C GLU A 91 -13.98 -15.08 -5.53
N ALA A 92 -12.76 -14.90 -6.02
CA ALA A 92 -11.96 -13.71 -5.72
C ALA A 92 -12.66 -12.45 -6.24
N LYS A 93 -12.82 -11.45 -5.38
CA LYS A 93 -13.49 -10.19 -5.73
C LYS A 93 -12.49 -9.19 -6.31
N LEU A 94 -12.68 -8.85 -7.57
CA LEU A 94 -11.83 -7.96 -8.35
C LEU A 94 -12.56 -6.67 -8.67
N ARG A 95 -11.83 -5.57 -8.67
CA ARG A 95 -12.32 -4.30 -9.19
C ARG A 95 -11.88 -4.15 -10.63
N ILE A 96 -12.82 -3.84 -11.51
CA ILE A 96 -12.55 -3.64 -12.92
C ILE A 96 -13.19 -2.36 -13.43
N VAL A 97 -12.68 -1.88 -14.56
CA VAL A 97 -13.38 -0.94 -15.44
C VAL A 97 -13.81 -1.70 -16.68
N ARG A 98 -15.11 -1.74 -16.93
CA ARG A 98 -15.69 -2.26 -18.18
C ARG A 98 -16.54 -1.17 -18.79
N ASP A 99 -16.32 -0.86 -20.06
CA ASP A 99 -17.03 0.21 -20.79
C ASP A 99 -17.01 1.57 -20.04
N GLY A 100 -15.88 1.89 -19.39
CA GLY A 100 -15.71 3.13 -18.64
C GLY A 100 -16.44 3.20 -17.28
N LYS A 101 -17.08 2.11 -16.83
CA LYS A 101 -17.72 2.03 -15.51
C LYS A 101 -16.91 1.18 -14.54
N GLU A 102 -16.62 1.72 -13.36
CA GLU A 102 -16.03 0.95 -12.27
C GLU A 102 -17.06 0.01 -11.64
N MET A 103 -16.70 -1.26 -11.47
CA MET A 103 -17.52 -2.25 -10.76
C MET A 103 -16.66 -3.27 -10.02
N THR A 104 -17.29 -4.03 -9.12
CA THR A 104 -16.67 -5.17 -8.44
C THR A 104 -17.32 -6.45 -8.93
N ILE A 105 -16.53 -7.38 -9.45
CA ILE A 105 -16.96 -8.68 -9.94
C ILE A 105 -16.17 -9.80 -9.26
N THR A 106 -16.63 -11.03 -9.42
CA THR A 106 -15.87 -12.23 -9.09
C THR A 106 -14.98 -12.64 -10.26
N ALA A 107 -13.88 -13.34 -10.00
CA ALA A 107 -12.91 -13.69 -11.02
C ALA A 107 -13.51 -14.54 -12.16
N ASP A 108 -14.50 -15.39 -11.86
CA ASP A 108 -15.27 -16.18 -12.84
C ASP A 108 -16.03 -15.35 -13.88
N LYS A 109 -16.23 -14.06 -13.61
CA LYS A 109 -16.97 -13.13 -14.48
C LYS A 109 -16.08 -12.18 -15.26
N LEU A 110 -14.76 -12.36 -15.16
CA LEU A 110 -13.80 -11.58 -15.96
C LEU A 110 -14.02 -11.84 -17.44
N SER A 111 -13.82 -10.80 -18.24
CA SER A 111 -13.89 -10.87 -19.70
C SER A 111 -12.66 -10.20 -20.32
N CYS A 112 -12.25 -10.70 -21.49
CA CYS A 112 -11.14 -10.12 -22.23
C CYS A 112 -11.48 -8.66 -22.59
N GLY A 113 -10.63 -7.72 -22.18
CA GLY A 113 -10.86 -6.28 -22.31
C GLY A 113 -11.26 -5.56 -21.02
N ASP A 114 -11.38 -6.27 -19.89
CA ASP A 114 -11.54 -5.63 -18.58
C ASP A 114 -10.23 -5.04 -18.07
N ASP A 115 -10.26 -3.77 -17.67
CA ASP A 115 -9.14 -3.14 -16.99
C ASP A 115 -9.23 -3.43 -15.48
N ILE A 116 -8.37 -4.32 -14.97
CA ILE A 116 -8.31 -4.63 -13.55
C ILE A 116 -7.64 -3.46 -12.80
N LEU A 117 -8.36 -2.90 -11.83
CA LEU A 117 -7.87 -1.82 -10.99
C LEU A 117 -7.05 -2.36 -9.84
N LEU A 118 -5.77 -2.59 -10.09
CA LEU A 118 -4.76 -2.83 -9.05
C LEU A 118 -4.41 -1.48 -8.41
N ASP A 119 -4.59 -1.37 -7.10
CA ASP A 119 -4.21 -0.15 -6.40
C ASP A 119 -2.68 -0.23 -6.20
N ARG A 120 -1.93 0.84 -6.47
CA ARG A 120 -0.46 0.83 -6.33
C ARG A 120 0.03 0.55 -4.89
N ARG A 121 -0.87 0.25 -3.94
CA ARG A 121 -0.51 -0.30 -2.62
C ARG A 121 -0.40 -1.83 -2.62
N ASP A 122 -0.90 -2.53 -3.63
CA ASP A 122 -0.60 -3.95 -3.85
C ASP A 122 0.93 -4.16 -3.91
N CYS A 123 1.64 -3.22 -4.55
CA CYS A 123 3.11 -3.17 -4.54
C CYS A 123 3.72 -2.63 -3.22
N LEU A 124 3.00 -1.81 -2.45
CA LEU A 124 3.49 -1.30 -1.14
C LEU A 124 3.45 -2.38 -0.05
N TRP A 125 2.58 -3.39 -0.16
CA TRP A 125 2.66 -4.58 0.69
C TRP A 125 3.76 -5.55 0.23
N ASN A 126 4.14 -5.52 -1.05
CA ASN A 126 5.31 -6.25 -1.57
C ASN A 126 6.65 -5.55 -1.29
N LEU A 127 6.66 -4.41 -0.60
CA LEU A 127 7.87 -3.71 -0.16
C LEU A 127 8.60 -4.41 1.01
N LYS A 128 8.23 -5.65 1.34
CA LYS A 128 8.96 -6.53 2.26
C LYS A 128 9.81 -7.61 1.57
N GLU A 129 9.81 -7.73 0.25
CA GLU A 129 10.66 -8.73 -0.43
C GLU A 129 12.05 -8.23 -0.84
N ILE A 130 12.40 -6.96 -0.61
CA ILE A 130 13.74 -6.43 -0.92
C ILE A 130 14.46 -5.92 0.33
N ALA A 131 14.18 -6.51 1.49
CA ALA A 131 14.89 -6.17 2.73
C ALA A 131 15.59 -7.37 3.39
N ASN A 132 15.68 -8.53 2.73
CA ASN A 132 16.44 -9.68 3.25
C ASN A 132 17.27 -10.37 2.15
N GLU A 133 18.09 -9.58 1.45
CA GLU A 133 19.37 -10.07 0.95
C GLU A 133 20.37 -10.19 2.12
N GLN A 134 20.09 -11.09 3.07
CA GLN A 134 21.10 -11.67 3.95
C GLN A 134 20.56 -13.01 4.48
N LEU A 135 20.84 -14.10 3.75
CA LEU A 135 21.23 -15.38 4.32
C LEU A 135 22.12 -16.07 3.28
N ARG A 136 23.42 -15.80 3.35
CA ARG A 136 24.44 -16.61 2.68
C ARG A 136 24.58 -17.96 3.40
N THR A 137 24.53 -19.03 2.59
CA THR A 137 25.28 -20.31 2.61
C THR A 137 25.17 -21.31 3.78
N SER A 138 24.85 -22.56 3.42
CA SER A 138 25.82 -23.68 3.47
C SER A 138 25.65 -24.50 2.18
N GLU A 139 26.55 -24.39 1.21
CA GLU A 139 27.70 -25.27 0.96
C GLU A 139 27.43 -26.79 1.00
N SER A 140 27.90 -27.38 -0.10
CA SER A 140 28.03 -28.79 -0.47
C SER A 140 28.45 -29.76 0.62
N LEU A 141 27.84 -30.94 0.60
CA LEU A 141 28.49 -32.25 0.66
C LEU A 141 27.67 -33.25 -0.16
#